data_AF-A0A1X6YNV5-F1
#
_entry.id   AF-A0A1X6YNV5-F1
#
_cell.length_a   1.000
_cell.length_b   1.000
_cell.length_c   1.000
_cell.angle_alpha   90.00
_cell.angle_beta   90.00
_cell.angle_gamma   90.00
#
_symmetry.space_group_name_H-M   'P 1'
#
loop_
_entity.id
_entity.type
_entity.pdbx_description
1 polymer ?
#
loop_
_entity_poly.entity_id
_entity_poly.type
_entity_poly.pdbx_seq_one_letter_code
_entity_poly.pdbx_strand_id
1 'polypeptide(L)' 'MNIRFLFRMARWAQNPPSKRQVRFFLAIVLICLAILAYEHLFGWPEALSPDPRGRVWKP' A
#
# COMPACT_ATOMS: atom_id res chain seq x y z
N MET A 1 -20.64 -5.46 5.76
CA MET A 1 -20.37 -4.50 4.67
C MET A 1 -20.87 -3.13 5.08
N ASN A 2 -20.03 -2.11 5.03
CA ASN A 2 -20.39 -0.78 5.53
C ASN A 2 -20.67 0.17 4.36
N ILE A 3 -21.96 0.50 4.19
CA ILE A 3 -22.52 1.35 3.13
C ILE A 3 -21.84 2.73 3.05
N ARG A 4 -21.27 3.22 4.15
CA ARG A 4 -20.54 4.49 4.18
C ARG A 4 -19.34 4.50 3.21
N PHE A 5 -18.68 3.35 3.02
CA PHE A 5 -17.58 3.24 2.06
C PHE A 5 -18.06 3.36 0.61
N LEU A 6 -19.21 2.77 0.28
CA LEU A 6 -19.79 2.83 -1.06
C LEU A 6 -20.15 4.27 -1.43
N PHE A 7 -20.82 5.01 -0.53
CA PHE A 7 -21.13 6.42 -0.76
C PHE A 7 -19.88 7.29 -0.89
N ARG A 8 -18.81 6.99 -0.14
CA ARG A 8 -17.54 7.70 -0.26
C ARG A 8 -16.87 7.48 -1.61
N MET A 9 -16.89 6.24 -2.13
CA MET A 9 -16.37 5.92 -3.47
C MET A 9 -17.20 6.58 -4.58
N ALA A 10 -18.53 6.58 -4.46
CA ALA A 10 -19.41 7.28 -5.39
C ALA A 10 -19.10 8.78 -5.43
N ARG A 11 -18.84 9.41 -4.27
CA ARG A 11 -18.44 10.81 -4.19
C ARG A 11 -17.09 11.08 -4.83
N TRP A 12 -16.13 10.16 -4.74
CA TRP A 12 -14.84 10.28 -5.42
C TRP A 12 -14.98 10.23 -6.95
N ALA A 13 -15.92 9.46 -7.48
CA ALA A 13 -16.18 9.42 -8.92
C ALA A 13 -16.79 10.75 -9.43
N GLN A 14 -17.68 11.36 -8.64
CA GLN A 14 -18.35 12.62 -9.00
C GLN A 14 -17.50 13.86 -8.72
N ASN A 15 -16.78 13.87 -7.60
CA ASN A 15 -15.92 14.96 -7.15
C ASN A 15 -14.58 14.37 -6.71
N PRO A 16 -13.67 14.12 -7.66
CA PRO A 16 -12.40 13.50 -7.35
C PRO A 16 -11.58 14.40 -6.43
N PRO A 17 -10.80 13.80 -5.50
CA PRO A 17 -9.83 14.54 -4.72
C PRO A 17 -8.83 15.26 -5.63
N SER A 18 -8.16 16.29 -5.10
CA SER A 18 -7.31 17.17 -5.91
C SER A 18 -6.27 16.36 -6.70
N LYS A 19 -6.02 16.79 -7.95
CA LYS A 19 -5.03 16.16 -8.85
C LYS A 19 -3.63 16.04 -8.24
N ARG A 20 -3.30 16.86 -7.24
CA ARG A 20 -2.03 16.81 -6.51
C ARG A 20 -1.99 15.61 -5.55
N GLN A 21 -3.08 15.36 -4.84
CA GLN A 21 -3.19 14.24 -3.90
C GLN A 21 -3.21 12.89 -4.62
N VAL A 22 -3.93 12.79 -5.75
CA VAL A 22 -3.97 11.57 -6.57
C VAL A 22 -2.58 11.22 -7.11
N ARG A 23 -1.84 12.20 -7.63
CA ARG A 23 -0.47 11.97 -8.13
C ARG A 23 0.50 11.57 -7.02
N PHE A 24 0.40 12.18 -5.85
CA PHE A 24 1.22 11.79 -4.69
C PHE A 24 0.98 10.33 -4.31
N PHE A 25 -0.29 9.93 -4.22
CA PHE A 25 -0.64 8.56 -3.90
C PHE A 25 -0.20 7.57 -4.99
N LEU A 26 -0.42 7.90 -6.27
CA LEU A 26 0.05 7.10 -7.39
C LEU A 26 1.57 6.92 -7.38
N ALA A 27 2.34 7.97 -7.08
CA ALA A 27 3.80 7.88 -6.98
C ALA A 27 4.23 6.91 -5.88
N ILE A 28 3.59 6.95 -4.70
CA ILE A 28 3.86 6.01 -3.61
C ILE A 28 3.54 4.57 -4.04
N VAL A 29 2.37 4.34 -4.65
CA VAL A 29 1.97 3.01 -5.12
C VAL A 29 2.98 2.49 -6.15
N LEU A 30 3.44 3.34 -7.06
CA LEU A 30 4.43 2.98 -8.07
C LEU A 30 5.77 2.58 -7.43
N ILE A 31 6.22 3.29 -6.39
CA ILE A 31 7.41 2.95 -5.62
C ILE A 31 7.24 1.58 -4.94
N CYS A 32 6.10 1.33 -4.27
CA CYS A 32 5.82 0.04 -3.64
C CYS A 32 5.82 -1.11 -4.65
N LEU A 33 5.20 -0.92 -5.81
CA LEU A 33 5.20 -1.91 -6.88
C LEU A 33 6.59 -2.16 -7.46
N ALA A 34 7.41 -1.11 -7.60
CA ALA A 34 8.79 -1.25 -8.05
C ALA A 34 9.62 -2.08 -7.07
N ILE A 35 9.47 -1.85 -5.77
CA ILE A 35 10.12 -2.64 -4.72
C ILE A 35 9.67 -4.10 -4.77
N LEU A 36 8.36 -4.34 -4.90
CA LEU A 36 7.81 -5.70 -4.97
C LEU A 36 8.28 -6.45 -6.24
N ALA A 37 8.31 -5.76 -7.38
CA ALA A 37 8.83 -6.34 -8.62
C ALA A 37 10.33 -6.67 -8.49
N TYR A 38 11.10 -5.80 -7.85
CA TYR A 38 12.50 -6.04 -7.57
C TYR A 38 12.71 -7.24 -6.63
N GLU A 39 11.93 -7.33 -5.56
CA GLU A 39 11.91 -8.47 -4.63
C GLU A 39 11.60 -9.80 -5.35
N HIS A 40 10.60 -9.80 -6.24
CA HIS A 40 10.19 -11.00 -6.96
C HIS A 40 11.23 -11.48 -8.00
N LEU A 41 12.01 -10.56 -8.58
CA LEU A 41 12.99 -10.88 -9.62
C LEU A 41 14.38 -11.22 -9.07
N PHE A 42 14.82 -10.56 -8.01
CA PHE A 42 16.18 -10.73 -7.47
C PHE A 42 16.23 -11.50 -6.13
N GLY A 43 15.08 -11.69 -5.47
CA GLY A 43 15.01 -12.23 -4.11
C GLY A 43 15.36 -11.18 -3.06
N TRP A 44 14.70 -11.24 -1.89
CA TRP A 44 14.98 -10.33 -0.79
C TRP A 44 16.23 -10.78 -0.01
N PRO A 45 17.23 -9.92 0.19
CA PRO A 45 18.41 -10.29 0.95
C PRO A 45 18.10 -10.39 2.45
N GLU A 46 18.61 -11.44 3.11
CA GLU A 46 18.44 -11.67 4.55
C GLU A 46 18.90 -10.49 5.44
N ALA A 47 19.80 -9.64 4.93
CA ALA A 47 20.24 -8.42 5.62
C ALA A 47 19.15 -7.33 5.71
N LEU A 48 18.14 -7.37 4.83
CA LEU A 48 16.96 -6.49 4.87
C LEU A 48 15.71 -7.23 5.36
N SER A 49 15.79 -8.52 5.67
CA SER A 49 14.71 -9.24 6.34
C SER A 49 14.50 -8.62 7.72
N PRO A 50 13.28 -8.19 8.07
CA PRO A 50 13.00 -7.76 9.43
C PRO A 50 13.32 -8.92 10.39
N ASP A 51 14.21 -8.70 11.37
CA ASP A 51 14.39 -9.64 12.47
C ASP A 51 13.02 -9.82 13.13
N PRO A 52 12.47 -11.06 13.22
CA PRO A 52 11.18 -11.32 13.83
C PRO A 52 11.25 -11.13 15.36
N ARG A 53 11.60 -9.93 15.83
CA ARG A 53 11.46 -9.48 17.23
C ARG A 53 10.05 -8.98 17.50
N GLY A 54 9.06 -9.66 16.92
CA GLY A 54 7.65 -9.44 17.16
C GLY A 54 7.15 -10.49 18.13
N ARG A 55 6.85 -10.07 19.37
CA ARG A 55 6.13 -10.79 20.44
C ARG A 55 5.56 -12.14 19.97
N VAL A 56 6.26 -13.22 20.31
CA VAL A 56 5.70 -14.58 20.25
C VAL A 56 4.44 -14.56 21.11
N TRP A 57 3.27 -14.51 20.48
CA TRP A 57 2.01 -14.75 21.17
C TRP A 57 2.03 -16.23 21.56
N LYS A 58 2.44 -16.51 22.80
CA LYS A 58 2.23 -17.81 23.41
C LYS A 58 0.74 -17.90 23.79
N PRO A 59 0.04 -18.96 23.37
CA PRO A 59 -1.38 -19.15 23.66
C PRO A 59 -1.66 -19.22 25.17
#